data_AF-A0A1Y3Y846-F1
#
_entry.id   AF-A0A1Y3Y846-F1
#
_cell.length_a   1.000
_cell.length_b   1.000
_cell.length_c   1.000
_cell.angle_alpha   90.00
_cell.angle_beta   90.00
_cell.angle_gamma   90.00
#
_symmetry.space_group_name_H-M   'P 1'
#
loop_
_entity.id
_entity.type
_entity.pdbx_description
1 polymer ?
#
loop_
_entity_poly.entity_id
_entity_poly.type
_entity_poly.pdbx_seq_one_letter_code
_entity_poly.pdbx_strand_id
1 'polypeptide(L)'
;MDKAVVATIIFVAVLLIFAVLDILMIISLVRPGDERGQVIVWKASAFTLLGMTGALIIEVIESIASGQEMAINPFVHLTATGIVYFGALLFFKKRHGG
;
A
#
# COMPACT_ATOMS: atom_id res chain seq x y z
N MET A 1 29.97 -18.84 14.66
CA MET A 1 29.42 -17.59 14.07
C MET A 1 28.80 -16.81 15.21
N ASP A 2 29.15 -15.54 15.38
CA ASP A 2 28.61 -14.70 16.46
C ASP A 2 27.07 -14.57 16.30
N LYS A 3 26.34 -14.56 17.41
CA LYS A 3 24.87 -14.38 17.42
C LYS A 3 24.46 -13.07 16.74
N ALA A 4 25.28 -12.02 16.89
CA ALA A 4 25.06 -10.75 16.21
C ALA A 4 25.13 -10.91 14.68
N VAL A 5 26.13 -11.65 14.18
CA VAL A 5 26.30 -11.91 12.74
C VAL A 5 25.13 -12.73 12.19
N VAL A 6 24.66 -13.75 12.92
CA VAL A 6 23.47 -14.53 12.53
C VAL A 6 22.23 -13.62 12.44
N ALA A 7 22.01 -12.76 13.44
CA ALA A 7 20.88 -11.83 13.46
C ALA A 7 20.92 -10.84 12.30
N THR A 8 22.10 -10.28 11.97
CA THR A 8 22.27 -9.37 10.83
C THR A 8 21.95 -10.06 9.51
N ILE A 9 22.40 -11.31 9.32
CA ILE A 9 22.12 -12.07 8.09
C ILE A 9 20.62 -12.30 7.93
N ILE A 10 19.93 -12.70 9.00
CA ILE A 10 18.47 -12.90 8.98
C ILE A 10 17.75 -11.58 8.67
N PHE A 11 18.15 -10.49 9.32
CA PHE A 11 17.55 -9.17 9.09
C PHE A 11 17.69 -8.72 7.63
N VAL A 12 18.89 -8.83 7.06
CA VAL A 12 19.13 -8.50 5.65
C VAL A 12 18.33 -9.40 4.71
N ALA A 13 18.24 -10.70 5.01
CA ALA A 13 17.43 -11.63 4.21
C ALA A 13 15.94 -11.23 4.21
N VAL A 14 15.39 -10.83 5.37
CA VAL A 14 14.00 -10.36 5.48
C VAL A 14 13.79 -9.09 4.67
N LEU A 15 14.71 -8.13 4.73
CA LEU A 15 14.63 -6.90 3.92
C LEU A 15 14.66 -7.18 2.42
N LEU A 16 15.50 -8.12 1.97
CA LEU A 16 15.54 -8.53 0.57
C LEU A 16 14.23 -9.18 0.13
N ILE A 17 13.61 -10.00 0.99
CA ILE A 17 12.30 -10.59 0.70
C ILE A 17 11.24 -9.50 0.51
N PHE A 18 11.17 -8.51 1.41
CA PHE A 18 10.23 -7.39 1.26
C PHE A 18 10.47 -6.60 -0.01
N ALA A 19 11.73 -6.26 -0.31
CA ALA A 19 12.07 -5.55 -1.55
C ALA A 19 11.63 -6.33 -2.80
N VAL A 20 11.80 -7.65 -2.82
CA VAL A 20 11.32 -8.50 -3.92
C VAL A 20 9.79 -8.46 -4.03
N LEU A 21 9.07 -8.56 -2.91
CA LEU A 21 7.61 -8.49 -2.91
C LEU A 21 7.09 -7.14 -3.44
N ASP A 22 7.72 -6.03 -3.05
CA ASP A 22 7.36 -4.69 -3.53
C ASP A 22 7.59 -4.55 -5.05
N ILE A 23 8.72 -5.06 -5.55
CA ILE A 23 9.03 -5.09 -6.98
C ILE A 23 7.99 -5.91 -7.75
N LEU A 24 7.65 -7.11 -7.25
CA LEU A 24 6.65 -7.97 -7.87
C LEU A 24 5.26 -7.31 -7.89
N MET A 25 4.88 -6.60 -6.82
CA MET A 25 3.65 -5.82 -6.79
C MET A 25 3.63 -4.77 -7.91
N ILE A 26 4.69 -3.96 -8.02
CA ILE A 26 4.77 -2.92 -9.08
C ILE A 26 4.70 -3.55 -10.47
N ILE A 27 5.41 -4.65 -10.71
CA ILE A 27 5.36 -5.35 -12.00
C ILE A 27 3.94 -5.79 -12.34
N SER A 28 3.20 -6.33 -11.36
CA SER A 28 1.82 -6.79 -11.58
C SER A 28 0.83 -5.66 -11.89
N LEU A 29 1.06 -4.46 -11.35
CA LEU A 29 0.26 -3.27 -11.65
C LEU A 29 0.56 -2.68 -13.03
N VAL A 30 1.83 -2.71 -13.45
CA VAL A 30 2.29 -2.05 -14.68
C VAL A 30 2.10 -2.94 -15.92
N ARG A 31 2.30 -4.26 -15.82
CA ARG A 31 2.12 -5.17 -16.95
C ARG A 31 0.67 -5.66 -17.02
N PRO A 32 -0.15 -5.17 -17.98
CA PRO A 32 -1.46 -5.75 -18.22
C PRO A 32 -1.30 -7.20 -18.70
N GLY A 33 -1.86 -8.15 -17.95
CA GLY A 33 -2.00 -9.54 -18.37
C GLY A 33 -3.26 -9.75 -19.22
N ASP A 34 -3.64 -11.02 -19.39
CA ASP A 34 -4.96 -11.36 -19.95
C ASP A 34 -6.09 -10.68 -19.15
N GLU A 35 -7.23 -10.43 -19.79
CA GLU A 35 -8.40 -9.76 -19.18
C GLU A 35 -8.76 -10.35 -17.80
N ARG A 36 -8.69 -11.68 -17.66
CA ARG A 36 -8.95 -12.38 -16.39
C ARG A 36 -7.90 -12.06 -15.33
N GLY A 37 -6.62 -12.03 -15.70
CA GLY A 37 -5.52 -11.68 -14.80
C GLY A 37 -5.60 -10.23 -14.36
N GLN A 38 -5.98 -9.33 -15.26
CA GLN A 38 -6.15 -7.92 -14.96
C GLN A 38 -7.28 -7.66 -13.97
N VAL A 39 -8.41 -8.37 -14.08
CA VAL A 39 -9.51 -8.30 -13.09
C VAL A 39 -9.04 -8.76 -11.70
N ILE A 40 -8.19 -9.80 -11.62
CA ILE A 40 -7.62 -10.25 -10.34
C ILE A 40 -6.74 -9.17 -9.73
N VAL A 41 -5.83 -8.59 -10.52
CA VAL A 41 -4.93 -7.51 -10.06
C VAL A 41 -5.73 -6.31 -9.58
N TRP A 42 -6.79 -5.91 -10.29
CA TRP A 42 -7.65 -4.80 -9.87
C TRP A 42 -8.42 -5.09 -8.58
N LYS A 43 -8.92 -6.32 -8.38
CA LYS A 43 -9.55 -6.72 -7.11
C LYS A 43 -8.55 -6.73 -5.95
N ALA A 44 -7.34 -7.26 -6.18
CA ALA A 44 -6.27 -7.22 -5.20
C ALA A 44 -5.91 -5.76 -4.84
N SER A 45 -5.80 -4.88 -5.84
CA SER A 45 -5.50 -3.46 -5.65
C SER A 45 -6.58 -2.71 -4.88
N ALA A 46 -7.87 -3.04 -5.11
CA ALA A 46 -8.97 -2.47 -4.34
C ALA A 46 -8.93 -2.93 -2.87
N PHE A 47 -8.59 -4.20 -2.63
CA PHE A 47 -8.44 -4.74 -1.27
C PHE A 47 -7.22 -4.17 -0.55
N THR A 48 -6.09 -4.00 -1.23
CA THR A 48 -4.91 -3.35 -0.64
C THR A 48 -5.20 -1.89 -0.32
N LEU A 49 -5.91 -1.15 -1.19
CA LEU A 49 -6.34 0.21 -0.90
C LEU A 49 -7.23 0.28 0.35
N LEU A 50 -8.19 -0.63 0.49
CA LEU A 50 -9.04 -0.75 1.68
C LEU A 50 -8.19 -1.00 2.93
N GLY A 51 -7.27 -1.98 2.87
CA GLY A 51 -6.38 -2.35 3.97
C GLY A 51 -5.48 -1.18 4.40
N MET A 52 -4.83 -0.52 3.45
CA MET A 52 -3.96 0.63 3.73
C MET A 52 -4.73 1.85 4.26
N THR A 53 -5.92 2.11 3.72
CA THR A 53 -6.81 3.17 4.25
C THR A 53 -7.24 2.86 5.69
N GLY A 54 -7.56 1.59 5.98
CA GLY A 54 -7.87 1.13 7.34
C GLY A 54 -6.69 1.28 8.30
N ALA A 55 -5.47 0.93 7.87
CA ALA A 55 -4.25 1.14 8.65
C ALA A 55 -4.03 2.63 8.95
N LEU A 56 -4.18 3.51 7.95
CA LEU A 56 -4.09 4.97 8.16
C LEU A 56 -5.13 5.49 9.16
N ILE A 57 -6.35 4.94 9.17
CA ILE A 57 -7.37 5.29 10.18
C ILE A 57 -6.90 4.91 11.59
N ILE A 58 -6.33 3.72 11.76
CA ILE A 58 -5.79 3.28 13.04
C ILE A 58 -4.62 4.18 13.47
N GLU A 59 -3.71 4.51 12.56
CA GLU A 59 -2.59 5.42 12.83
C GLU A 59 -3.07 6.81 13.24
N VAL A 60 -4.14 7.34 12.64
CA VAL A 60 -4.76 8.61 13.08
C VAL A 60 -5.27 8.51 14.51
N ILE A 61 -5.96 7.42 14.86
CA ILE A 61 -6.48 7.20 16.22
C ILE A 61 -5.32 7.11 17.22
N GLU A 62 -4.27 6.36 16.89
CA GLU A 62 -3.07 6.22 17.72
C GLU A 62 -2.32 7.56 17.87
N SER A 63 -2.23 8.35 16.80
CA SER A 63 -1.63 9.68 16.82
C SER A 63 -2.36 10.63 17.79
N ILE A 64 -3.69 10.65 17.74
CA ILE A 64 -4.51 11.47 18.64
C ILE A 64 -4.40 10.98 20.09
N ALA A 65 -4.40 9.65 20.30
CA ALA A 65 -4.35 9.06 21.64
C ALA A 65 -2.98 9.20 22.32
N SER A 66 -1.89 9.10 21.55
CA SER A 66 -0.52 9.19 22.07
C SER A 66 -0.01 10.63 22.21
N GLY A 67 -0.60 11.58 21.48
CA GLY A 67 -0.17 12.99 21.47
C GLY A 67 1.25 13.18 20.94
N GLN A 68 1.83 12.17 20.26
CA GLN A 68 3.18 12.24 19.72
C GLN A 68 3.19 12.95 18.37
N GLU A 69 4.19 13.80 18.17
CA GLU A 69 4.47 14.36 16.84
C GLU A 69 4.96 13.24 15.93
N MET A 70 4.13 12.87 14.96
CA MET A 70 4.49 11.92 13.92
C MET A 70 5.26 12.63 12.81
N ALA A 71 6.40 12.06 12.40
CA ALA A 71 7.20 12.58 11.29
C ALA A 71 6.41 12.65 9.97
N ILE A 72 5.41 11.77 9.82
CA ILE A 72 4.44 11.76 8.72
C ILE A 72 3.05 11.84 9.34
N ASN A 73 2.25 12.83 8.93
CA ASN A 73 0.92 12.99 9.49
C ASN A 73 -0.08 12.02 8.81
N PRO A 74 -0.60 11.01 9.54
CA PRO A 74 -1.45 9.98 8.95
C PRO A 74 -2.79 10.54 8.45
N PHE A 75 -3.29 11.63 9.05
CA PHE A 75 -4.54 12.28 8.62
C PHE A 75 -4.38 12.93 7.24
N VAL A 76 -3.25 13.59 6.98
CA VAL A 76 -2.95 14.16 5.66
C VAL A 76 -2.88 13.05 4.61
N HIS A 77 -2.21 11.93 4.91
CA HIS A 77 -2.14 10.78 4.01
C HIS A 77 -3.50 10.15 3.74
N LEU A 78 -4.34 9.99 4.78
CA LEU A 78 -5.70 9.47 4.64
C LEU A 78 -6.54 10.37 3.73
N THR A 79 -6.47 11.69 3.94
CA THR A 79 -7.25 12.66 3.17
C THR A 79 -6.80 12.71 1.71
N ALA A 80 -5.47 12.73 1.48
CA ALA A 80 -4.90 12.69 0.13
C ALA A 80 -5.30 11.42 -0.62
N THR A 81 -5.25 10.26 0.05
CA THR A 81 -5.68 8.97 -0.50
C THR A 81 -7.14 9.01 -0.94
N GLY A 82 -8.03 9.56 -0.09
CA GLY A 82 -9.45 9.73 -0.41
C GLY A 82 -9.68 10.63 -1.64
N ILE A 83 -9.02 11.79 -1.69
CA ILE A 83 -9.14 12.73 -2.82
C ILE A 83 -8.70 12.07 -4.13
N VAL A 84 -7.54 11.39 -4.12
CA VAL A 84 -7.01 10.70 -5.31
C VAL A 84 -7.95 9.59 -5.74
N TYR A 85 -8.46 8.77 -4.81
CA TYR A 85 -9.39 7.69 -5.12
C TYR A 85 -10.68 8.21 -5.75
N PHE A 86 -11.33 9.21 -5.13
CA PHE A 86 -12.57 9.77 -5.67
C PHE A 86 -12.36 10.48 -7.00
N GLY A 87 -11.25 11.21 -7.17
CA GLY A 87 -10.87 11.82 -8.43
C GLY A 87 -10.69 10.78 -9.55
N ALA A 88 -9.94 9.72 -9.27
CA ALA A 88 -9.75 8.61 -10.19
C ALA A 88 -11.08 7.91 -10.54
N LEU A 89 -11.93 7.67 -9.54
CA LEU A 89 -13.25 7.05 -9.73
C LEU A 89 -14.12 7.87 -10.68
N LEU A 90 -14.20 9.19 -10.51
CA LEU A 90 -14.97 10.07 -11.39
C LEU A 90 -14.40 10.08 -12.81
N PHE A 91 -13.08 10.12 -12.94
CA PHE A 91 -12.41 10.09 -14.25
C PHE A 91 -12.71 8.80 -15.02
N PHE A 92 -12.52 7.64 -14.39
CA PHE A 92 -12.75 6.35 -15.04
C PHE A 92 -14.23 6.07 -15.27
N LYS A 93 -15.13 6.50 -14.37
CA LYS A 93 -16.58 6.40 -14.57
C LYS A 93 -17.03 7.18 -15.81
N LYS A 94 -16.46 8.36 -16.07
CA LYS A 94 -16.76 9.15 -17.28
C LYS A 94 -16.22 8.53 -18.57
N ARG A 95 -15.11 7.77 -18.48
CA ARG A 95 -14.42 7.21 -19.66
C ARG A 95 -14.88 5.79 -20.03
N HIS A 96 -15.33 5.01 -19.06
CA HIS A 96 -15.67 3.59 -19.22
C HIS A 96 -17.08 3.22 -18.73
N GLY A 97 -17.83 4.17 -18.16
CA GLY A 97 -19.26 4.02 -17.99
C GLY A 97 -19.94 4.29 -19.32
N GLY A 98 -20.79 3.37 -19.77
CA GLY A 98 -21.68 3.59 -20.92
C GLY A 98 -22.59 4.80 -20.74
#